data_AF-A0A0Q4JJZ9-F1
#
_entry.id   AF-A0A0Q4JJZ9-F1
#
_cell.length_a   1.000
_cell.length_b   1.000
_cell.length_c   1.000
_cell.angle_alpha   90.00
_cell.angle_beta   90.00
_cell.angle_gamma   90.00
#
_symmetry.space_group_name_H-M   'P 1'
#
loop_
_entity.id
_entity.type
_entity.pdbx_description
1 polymer ?
#
loop_
_entity_poly.entity_id
_entity_poly.type
_entity_poly.pdbx_seq_one_letter_code
_entity_poly.pdbx_strand_id
1 'polypeptide(L)'
;MALQEYFDIDEDEASHVLEDVSFIHPYGDLGPLPWGSAEDPVALGSAATFELSRVAARIRTFTESVGSDLGGTVKDAVEWAETLVILGFGYLDQNIQLLSRRLDTGGTRVFSTAYGVSQPDQLVMKDAMIALGGVTANAAMIEPGSCRDLFENYRLHISLR
;
A
#
# COMPACT_ATOMS: atom_id res chain seq x y z
N MET A 1 -6.17 17.25 2.17
CA MET A 1 -7.45 17.40 2.91
C MET A 1 -7.52 16.63 4.22
N ALA A 2 -7.37 15.30 4.29
CA ALA A 2 -7.51 14.59 5.59
C ALA A 2 -6.50 15.03 6.67
N LEU A 3 -5.24 15.26 6.30
CA LEU A 3 -4.19 15.71 7.23
C LEU A 3 -4.46 17.13 7.74
N GLN A 4 -4.82 18.03 6.81
CA GLN A 4 -5.16 19.43 7.09
C GLN A 4 -6.35 19.54 8.05
N GLU A 5 -7.43 18.78 7.79
CA GLU A 5 -8.62 18.80 8.64
C GLU A 5 -8.38 18.22 10.03
N TYR A 6 -7.57 17.16 10.14
CA TYR A 6 -7.33 16.51 11.42
C TYR A 6 -6.35 17.28 12.31
N PHE A 7 -5.28 17.84 11.72
CA PHE A 7 -4.24 18.54 12.45
C PHE A 7 -4.37 20.07 12.42
N ASP A 8 -5.37 20.61 11.70
CA ASP A 8 -5.58 22.05 11.49
C ASP A 8 -4.33 22.75 10.90
N ILE A 9 -3.73 22.11 9.89
CA ILE A 9 -2.53 22.59 9.19
C ILE A 9 -2.85 23.02 7.76
N ASP A 10 -2.02 23.91 7.22
CA ASP A 10 -2.18 24.38 5.84
C ASP A 10 -1.67 23.38 4.79
N GLU A 11 -1.82 23.72 3.51
CA GLU A 11 -1.41 22.84 2.40
C GLU A 11 0.10 22.68 2.30
N ASP A 12 0.87 23.72 2.59
CA ASP A 12 2.32 23.69 2.51
C ASP A 12 2.89 22.79 3.63
N GLU A 13 2.36 22.92 4.84
CA GLU A 13 2.74 22.08 5.98
C GLU A 13 2.32 20.63 5.77
N ALA A 14 1.12 20.38 5.25
CA ALA A 14 0.68 19.03 4.90
C ALA A 14 1.56 18.40 3.81
N SER A 15 1.98 19.19 2.81
CA SER A 15 2.87 18.74 1.75
C SER A 15 4.24 18.36 2.31
N HIS A 16 4.79 19.19 3.21
CA HIS A 16 6.07 18.92 3.86
C HIS A 16 6.07 17.62 4.68
N VAL A 17 4.98 17.32 5.40
CA VAL A 17 4.84 16.04 6.12
C VAL A 17 4.81 14.85 5.15
N LEU A 18 4.24 15.01 3.96
CA LEU A 18 4.16 13.96 2.96
C LEU A 18 5.47 13.76 2.18
N GLU A 19 6.41 14.71 2.21
CA GLU A 19 7.74 14.57 1.59
C GLU A 19 8.56 13.45 2.22
N ASP A 20 8.38 13.21 3.53
CA ASP A 20 9.07 12.14 4.26
C ASP A 20 8.47 10.74 4.01
N VAL A 21 7.31 10.66 3.35
CA VAL A 21 6.63 9.40 3.06
C VAL A 21 7.15 8.80 1.75
N SER A 22 7.66 7.57 1.82
CA SER A 22 8.11 6.83 0.64
C SER A 22 6.93 6.23 -0.13
N PHE A 23 6.58 6.83 -1.27
CA PHE A 23 5.60 6.29 -2.21
C PHE A 23 6.28 5.45 -3.28
N ILE A 24 6.05 4.14 -3.26
CA ILE A 24 6.56 3.21 -4.27
C ILE A 24 5.42 2.77 -5.16
N HIS A 25 5.59 2.88 -6.47
CA HIS A 25 4.58 2.52 -7.47
C HIS A 25 5.06 1.34 -8.31
N PRO A 26 4.84 0.08 -7.87
CA PRO A 26 5.35 -1.10 -8.57
C PRO A 26 4.91 -1.17 -10.03
N TYR A 27 3.69 -0.72 -10.32
CA TYR A 27 3.08 -0.69 -11.65
C TYR A 27 3.16 0.70 -12.30
N GLY A 28 4.09 1.54 -11.86
CA GLY A 28 4.19 2.92 -12.32
C GLY A 28 3.09 3.83 -11.79
N ASP A 29 3.15 5.10 -12.18
CA ASP A 29 2.29 6.17 -11.67
C ASP A 29 1.53 6.87 -12.80
N LEU A 30 0.59 7.73 -12.44
CA LEU A 30 -0.13 8.60 -13.40
C LEU A 30 0.57 9.95 -13.58
N GLY A 31 1.65 10.20 -12.84
CA GLY A 31 2.31 11.48 -12.69
C GLY A 31 2.59 11.85 -11.24
N PRO A 32 3.20 13.02 -11.02
CA PRO A 32 3.54 13.47 -9.69
C PRO A 32 2.28 13.63 -8.82
N LEU A 33 2.47 13.39 -7.53
CA LEU A 33 1.43 13.62 -6.54
C LEU A 33 1.06 15.11 -6.52
N PRO A 34 -0.23 15.47 -6.38
CA PRO A 34 -0.69 16.86 -6.48
C PRO A 34 -0.05 17.84 -5.49
N TRP A 35 0.42 17.32 -4.35
CA TRP A 35 1.09 18.07 -3.29
C TRP A 35 2.61 18.14 -3.47
N GLY A 36 3.16 17.52 -4.52
CA GLY A 36 4.57 17.66 -4.87
C GLY A 36 4.80 18.92 -5.71
N SER A 37 6.00 19.50 -5.63
CA SER A 37 6.43 20.69 -6.38
C SER A 37 6.62 20.46 -7.90
N ALA A 38 5.93 19.50 -8.49
CA ALA A 38 6.18 19.00 -9.83
C ALA A 38 5.09 19.40 -10.84
N GLU A 39 5.50 19.60 -12.09
CA GLU A 39 4.62 19.99 -13.19
C GLU A 39 3.74 18.81 -13.64
N ASP A 40 2.49 19.13 -14.04
CA ASP A 40 1.47 18.22 -14.57
C ASP A 40 0.98 17.09 -13.62
N PRO A 41 0.47 17.40 -12.41
CA PRO A 41 -0.22 16.41 -11.60
C PRO A 41 -1.56 15.99 -12.24
N VAL A 42 -1.86 14.70 -12.20
CA VAL A 42 -3.16 14.17 -12.64
C VAL A 42 -4.10 14.10 -11.45
N ALA A 43 -4.86 15.17 -11.23
CA ALA A 43 -5.81 15.25 -10.12
C ALA A 43 -7.01 14.31 -10.34
N LEU A 44 -7.38 13.58 -9.28
CA LEU A 44 -8.52 12.68 -9.28
C LEU A 44 -9.82 13.45 -9.56
N GLY A 45 -10.61 12.99 -10.53
CA GLY A 45 -11.89 13.61 -10.88
C GLY A 45 -11.78 14.97 -11.58
N SER A 46 -10.57 15.36 -12.00
CA SER A 46 -10.37 16.59 -12.77
C SER A 46 -11.09 16.53 -14.12
N ALA A 47 -11.72 17.64 -14.50
CA ALA A 47 -12.29 17.85 -15.82
C ALA A 47 -11.25 18.32 -16.86
N ALA A 48 -9.99 18.48 -16.46
CA ALA A 48 -8.92 18.89 -17.36
C ALA A 48 -8.66 17.82 -18.43
N THR A 49 -8.35 18.28 -19.64
CA THR A 49 -7.96 17.40 -20.74
C THR A 49 -6.49 17.03 -20.59
N PHE A 50 -6.20 15.74 -20.43
CA PHE A 50 -4.84 15.23 -20.35
C PHE A 50 -4.48 14.50 -21.65
N GLU A 51 -3.22 14.57 -22.07
CA GLU A 51 -2.67 13.69 -23.10
C GLU A 51 -2.58 12.25 -22.54
N LEU A 52 -3.66 11.48 -22.72
CA LEU A 52 -3.79 10.12 -22.18
C LEU A 52 -2.65 9.19 -22.61
N SER A 53 -2.11 9.40 -23.81
CA SER A 53 -0.96 8.66 -24.34
C SER A 53 0.28 8.83 -23.44
N ARG A 54 0.52 10.05 -22.95
CA ARG A 54 1.64 10.38 -22.07
C ARG A 54 1.47 9.78 -20.68
N VAL A 55 0.25 9.81 -20.14
CA VAL A 55 -0.07 9.22 -18.83
C VAL A 55 0.02 7.69 -18.90
N ALA A 56 -0.57 7.09 -19.94
CA ALA A 56 -0.55 5.63 -20.12
C ALA A 56 0.87 5.06 -20.25
N ALA A 57 1.81 5.80 -20.85
CA ALA A 57 3.20 5.39 -20.98
C ALA A 57 3.95 5.26 -19.63
N ARG A 58 3.41 5.81 -18.54
CA ARG A 58 3.98 5.69 -17.19
C ARG A 58 3.47 4.47 -16.43
N ILE A 59 2.36 3.88 -16.87
CA ILE A 59 1.79 2.68 -16.28
C ILE A 59 2.56 1.47 -16.81
N ARG A 60 2.94 0.59 -15.90
CA ARG A 60 3.68 -0.65 -16.18
C ARG A 60 2.80 -1.87 -15.96
N THR A 61 3.02 -2.88 -16.77
CA THR A 61 2.47 -4.22 -16.59
C THR A 61 3.35 -5.05 -15.65
N PHE A 62 2.81 -6.12 -15.08
CA PHE A 62 3.54 -7.03 -14.17
C PHE A 62 4.89 -7.49 -14.71
N THR A 63 4.95 -7.89 -15.98
CA THR A 63 6.19 -8.37 -16.61
C THR A 63 7.25 -7.28 -16.71
N GLU A 64 6.85 -6.02 -16.88
CA GLU A 64 7.76 -4.88 -16.93
C GLU A 64 8.25 -4.50 -15.52
N SER A 65 7.40 -4.66 -14.51
CA SER A 65 7.74 -4.37 -13.11
C SER A 65 8.73 -5.37 -12.51
N VAL A 66 8.55 -6.67 -12.76
CA VAL A 66 9.39 -7.74 -12.21
C VAL A 66 10.84 -7.66 -12.70
N GLY A 67 11.06 -7.18 -13.92
CA GLY A 67 12.41 -6.98 -14.49
C GLY A 67 13.10 -5.68 -14.06
N SER A 68 12.46 -4.85 -13.25
CA SER A 68 12.98 -3.54 -12.85
C SER A 68 13.53 -3.53 -11.43
N ASP A 69 14.52 -2.67 -11.16
CA ASP A 69 15.09 -2.46 -9.82
C ASP A 69 14.03 -2.09 -8.75
N LEU A 70 12.89 -1.56 -9.18
CA LEU A 70 11.77 -1.19 -8.32
C LEU A 70 11.21 -2.37 -7.52
N GLY A 71 11.22 -3.58 -8.09
CA GLY A 71 10.80 -4.79 -7.40
C GLY A 71 11.69 -5.12 -6.21
N GLY A 72 12.97 -4.75 -6.26
CA GLY A 72 13.90 -4.87 -5.14
C GLY A 72 13.50 -3.97 -3.97
N THR A 73 13.26 -2.69 -4.25
CA THR A 73 12.89 -1.67 -3.25
C THR A 73 11.59 -1.99 -2.53
N VAL A 74 10.55 -2.45 -3.26
CA VAL A 74 9.28 -2.85 -2.64
C VAL A 74 9.50 -3.99 -1.66
N LYS A 75 10.29 -4.98 -2.06
CA LYS A 75 10.60 -6.14 -1.21
C LYS A 75 11.38 -5.75 0.03
N ASP A 76 12.37 -4.87 -0.11
CA ASP A 76 13.13 -4.34 1.03
C ASP A 76 12.21 -3.57 1.99
N ALA A 77 11.30 -2.74 1.47
CA ALA A 77 10.35 -2.00 2.31
C ALA A 77 9.40 -2.93 3.09
N VAL A 78 8.95 -4.02 2.47
CA VAL A 78 8.12 -5.04 3.15
C VAL A 78 8.93 -5.81 4.20
N GLU A 79 10.17 -6.19 3.87
CA GLU A 79 11.06 -6.96 4.74
C GLU A 79 11.40 -6.22 6.04
N TRP A 80 11.66 -4.92 5.96
CA TRP A 80 12.07 -4.10 7.10
C TRP A 80 10.90 -3.44 7.86
N ALA A 81 9.65 -3.68 7.44
CA ALA A 81 8.49 -3.08 8.09
C ALA A 81 8.21 -3.72 9.46
N GLU A 82 8.13 -2.92 10.52
CA GLU A 82 7.66 -3.36 11.84
C GLU A 82 6.16 -3.68 11.86
N THR A 83 5.40 -3.02 11.00
CA THR A 83 3.96 -3.22 10.85
C THR A 83 3.57 -3.09 9.39
N LEU A 84 2.87 -4.10 8.87
CA LEU A 84 2.40 -4.16 7.51
C LEU A 84 0.87 -4.03 7.50
N VAL A 85 0.36 -3.01 6.80
CA VAL A 85 -1.09 -2.79 6.63
C VAL A 85 -1.45 -2.92 5.16
N ILE A 86 -2.32 -3.87 4.84
CA ILE A 86 -2.70 -4.23 3.47
C ILE A 86 -4.16 -3.86 3.23
N LEU A 87 -4.40 -2.92 2.31
CA LEU A 87 -5.72 -2.34 2.07
C LEU A 87 -6.18 -2.68 0.64
N GLY A 88 -7.37 -3.27 0.51
CA GLY A 88 -8.01 -3.51 -0.80
C GLY A 88 -7.19 -4.38 -1.76
N PHE A 89 -6.42 -5.33 -1.23
CA PHE A 89 -5.45 -6.11 -2.00
C PHE A 89 -5.94 -7.51 -2.38
N GLY A 90 -5.72 -7.90 -3.64
CA GLY A 90 -5.92 -9.27 -4.09
C GLY A 90 -4.67 -10.13 -3.87
N TYR A 91 -4.79 -11.18 -3.07
CA TYR A 91 -3.72 -12.14 -2.73
C TYR A 91 -3.40 -13.14 -3.85
N LEU A 92 -3.42 -12.69 -5.11
CA LEU A 92 -3.01 -13.49 -6.25
C LEU A 92 -1.50 -13.74 -6.18
N ASP A 93 -1.06 -14.93 -6.58
CA ASP A 93 0.35 -15.35 -6.53
C ASP A 93 1.32 -14.33 -7.13
N GLN A 94 0.93 -13.69 -8.24
CA GLN A 94 1.74 -12.67 -8.91
C GLN A 94 1.98 -11.45 -8.02
N ASN A 95 0.95 -10.97 -7.32
CA ASN A 95 1.09 -9.83 -6.42
C ASN A 95 1.92 -10.20 -5.19
N ILE A 96 1.80 -11.42 -4.67
CA ILE A 96 2.62 -11.90 -3.56
C ILE A 96 4.09 -12.02 -3.95
N GLN A 97 4.39 -12.50 -5.16
CA GLN A 97 5.76 -12.59 -5.68
C GLN A 97 6.41 -11.22 -5.89
N LEU A 98 5.61 -10.19 -6.17
CA LEU A 98 6.07 -8.81 -6.29
C LEU A 98 6.49 -8.23 -4.93
N LEU A 99 5.77 -8.58 -3.86
CA LEU A 99 5.99 -8.04 -2.52
C LEU A 99 6.98 -8.83 -1.67
N SER A 100 7.13 -10.14 -1.89
CA SER A 100 7.93 -11.00 -1.03
C SER A 100 9.35 -11.27 -1.55
N ARG A 101 10.32 -11.19 -0.63
CA ARG A 101 11.52 -12.05 -0.64
C ARG A 101 11.18 -13.25 0.24
N ARG A 102 11.50 -14.47 -0.20
CA ARG A 102 11.36 -15.67 0.64
C ARG A 102 12.29 -15.52 1.85
N LEU A 103 11.80 -14.99 2.98
CA LEU A 103 12.62 -14.80 4.18
C LEU A 103 11.82 -15.07 5.46
N ASP A 104 12.52 -15.65 6.43
CA ASP A 104 12.15 -15.79 7.83
C ASP A 104 12.61 -14.51 8.57
N THR A 105 11.71 -13.56 8.82
CA THR A 105 12.06 -12.38 9.62
C THR A 105 10.98 -12.06 10.65
N GLY A 106 11.44 -11.81 11.87
CA GLY A 106 10.64 -11.76 13.07
C GLY A 106 9.96 -10.42 13.35
N GLY A 107 8.84 -10.52 14.08
CA GLY A 107 8.26 -9.42 14.85
C GLY A 107 7.26 -8.53 14.13
N THR A 108 7.14 -8.61 12.80
CA THR A 108 6.16 -7.81 12.06
C THR A 108 4.73 -8.19 12.49
N ARG A 109 3.83 -7.21 12.56
CA ARG A 109 2.39 -7.45 12.66
C ARG A 109 1.77 -7.13 11.32
N VAL A 110 0.87 -7.99 10.86
CA VAL A 110 0.22 -7.82 9.56
C VAL A 110 -1.29 -7.64 9.77
N PHE A 111 -1.82 -6.57 9.18
CA PHE A 111 -3.25 -6.28 9.15
C PHE A 111 -3.71 -6.27 7.70
N SER A 112 -4.87 -6.85 7.40
CA SER A 112 -5.46 -6.77 6.07
C SER A 112 -6.96 -6.62 6.11
N THR A 113 -7.51 -5.88 5.14
CA THR A 113 -8.94 -5.94 4.83
C THR A 113 -9.26 -7.17 4.00
N ALA A 114 -10.50 -7.67 4.11
CA ALA A 114 -11.06 -8.76 3.30
C ALA A 114 -12.51 -8.49 2.90
N TYR A 115 -12.84 -7.22 2.62
CA TYR A 115 -14.18 -6.79 2.23
C TYR A 115 -14.74 -7.61 1.05
N GLY A 116 -15.89 -8.24 1.26
CA GLY A 116 -16.57 -9.04 0.25
C GLY A 116 -15.94 -10.40 -0.05
N VAL A 117 -14.91 -10.81 0.70
CA VAL A 117 -14.26 -12.12 0.55
C VAL A 117 -14.94 -13.16 1.43
N SER A 118 -15.16 -14.38 0.91
CA SER A 118 -15.79 -15.46 1.65
C SER A 118 -14.94 -15.91 2.84
N GLN A 119 -15.57 -16.43 3.90
CA GLN A 119 -14.84 -16.89 5.08
C GLN A 119 -13.78 -17.98 4.77
N PRO A 120 -14.03 -18.96 3.89
CA PRO A 120 -12.98 -19.90 3.46
C PRO A 120 -11.80 -19.21 2.77
N ASP A 121 -12.07 -18.26 1.88
CA ASP A 121 -11.01 -17.54 1.15
C ASP A 121 -10.21 -16.61 2.09
N GLN A 122 -10.84 -16.08 3.15
CA GLN A 122 -10.15 -15.31 4.19
C GLN A 122 -9.08 -16.15 4.90
N LEU A 123 -9.29 -17.47 5.06
CA LEU A 123 -8.28 -18.36 5.64
C LEU A 123 -7.07 -18.47 4.72
N VAL A 124 -7.31 -18.62 3.41
CA VAL A 124 -6.24 -18.67 2.39
C VAL A 124 -5.48 -17.34 2.34
N MET A 125 -6.19 -16.21 2.39
CA MET A 125 -5.57 -14.88 2.50
C MET A 125 -4.71 -14.78 3.75
N LYS A 126 -5.19 -15.29 4.89
CA LYS A 126 -4.43 -15.27 6.15
C LYS A 126 -3.13 -16.04 6.04
N ASP A 127 -3.14 -17.20 5.40
CA ASP A 127 -1.91 -17.98 5.17
C ASP A 127 -0.94 -17.22 4.25
N ALA A 128 -1.45 -16.56 3.22
CA ALA A 128 -0.63 -15.72 2.34
C ALA A 128 -0.05 -14.49 3.08
N MET A 129 -0.81 -13.87 3.98
CA MET A 129 -0.33 -12.77 4.84
C MET A 129 0.78 -13.21 5.78
N ILE A 130 0.60 -14.38 6.40
CA ILE A 130 1.59 -15.00 7.29
C ILE A 130 2.90 -15.22 6.53
N ALA A 131 2.81 -15.80 5.32
CA ALA A 131 3.95 -16.03 4.46
C ALA A 131 4.60 -14.73 3.98
N LEU A 132 3.80 -13.72 3.63
CA LEU A 132 4.28 -12.43 3.14
C LEU A 132 5.04 -11.64 4.22
N GLY A 133 4.52 -11.61 5.45
CA GLY A 133 5.12 -10.85 6.54
C GLY A 133 6.16 -11.62 7.37
N GLY A 134 6.31 -12.93 7.16
CA GLY A 134 7.18 -13.77 8.00
C GLY A 134 6.67 -13.91 9.45
N VAL A 135 5.36 -13.80 9.67
CA VAL A 135 4.77 -13.63 11.01
C VAL A 135 4.09 -14.88 11.54
N THR A 136 3.86 -14.95 12.85
CA THR A 136 3.02 -16.01 13.41
C THR A 136 1.53 -15.75 13.15
N ALA A 137 0.70 -16.78 13.21
CA ALA A 137 -0.76 -16.66 13.01
C ALA A 137 -1.46 -15.69 13.97
N ASN A 138 -0.87 -15.42 15.14
CA ASN A 138 -1.39 -14.46 16.14
C ASN A 138 -1.06 -13.01 15.78
N ALA A 139 -0.01 -12.79 14.98
CA ALA A 139 0.41 -11.48 14.52
C ALA A 139 -0.24 -11.09 13.17
N ALA A 140 -1.03 -12.00 12.57
CA ALA A 140 -1.81 -11.76 11.36
C ALA A 140 -3.30 -11.55 11.69
N MET A 141 -3.81 -10.35 11.43
CA MET A 141 -5.17 -9.90 11.73
C MET A 141 -5.91 -9.51 10.45
N ILE A 142 -7.09 -10.11 10.25
CA ILE A 142 -7.96 -9.81 9.12
C ILE A 142 -9.20 -9.07 9.61
N GLU A 143 -9.50 -7.95 8.96
CA GLU A 143 -10.77 -7.26 9.05
C GLU A 143 -11.64 -7.64 7.85
N PRO A 144 -12.76 -8.38 8.04
CA PRO A 144 -13.68 -8.72 6.94
C PRO A 144 -14.43 -7.50 6.36
N GLY A 145 -14.43 -6.36 7.06
CA GLY A 145 -14.99 -5.10 6.62
C GLY A 145 -14.11 -4.30 5.66
N SER A 146 -14.48 -3.04 5.53
CA SER A 146 -13.81 -2.02 4.72
C SER A 146 -12.50 -1.53 5.35
N CYS A 147 -11.73 -0.72 4.61
CA CYS A 147 -10.54 -0.05 5.15
C CYS A 147 -10.85 0.81 6.38
N ARG A 148 -12.04 1.43 6.41
CA ARG A 148 -12.50 2.21 7.56
C ARG A 148 -12.61 1.33 8.81
N ASP A 149 -13.28 0.19 8.68
CA ASP A 149 -13.50 -0.74 9.78
C ASP A 149 -12.16 -1.24 10.35
N LEU A 150 -11.15 -1.45 9.48
CA LEU A 150 -9.82 -1.88 9.91
C LEU A 150 -9.17 -0.84 10.83
N PHE A 151 -9.16 0.43 10.40
CA PHE A 151 -8.58 1.48 11.22
C PHE A 151 -9.38 1.74 12.50
N GLU A 152 -10.71 1.60 12.48
CA GLU A 152 -11.53 1.76 13.68
C GLU A 152 -11.29 0.64 14.70
N ASN A 153 -11.32 -0.62 14.25
CA ASN A 153 -11.24 -1.80 15.11
C ASN A 153 -9.80 -2.07 15.59
N TYR A 154 -8.79 -1.72 14.78
CA TYR A 154 -7.38 -2.02 15.08
C TYR A 154 -6.54 -0.77 15.39
N ARG A 155 -7.13 0.43 15.58
CA ARG A 155 -6.37 1.68 15.86
C ARG A 155 -5.30 1.51 16.94
N LEU A 156 -5.62 0.83 18.05
CA LEU A 156 -4.69 0.63 19.16
C LEU A 156 -3.57 -0.34 18.78
N HIS A 157 -3.91 -1.42 18.09
CA HIS A 157 -2.94 -2.40 17.62
C HIS A 157 -1.96 -1.78 16.61
N ILE A 158 -2.43 -0.90 15.74
CA ILE A 158 -1.59 -0.19 14.76
C ILE A 158 -0.72 0.87 15.44
N SER A 159 -1.25 1.58 16.44
CA SER A 159 -0.55 2.71 17.09
C SER A 159 0.47 2.29 18.14
N LEU A 160 0.27 1.15 18.80
CA LEU A 160 1.17 0.66 19.84
C LEU A 160 2.36 -0.05 19.19
N ARG A 161 3.59 0.33 19.56
CA ARG A 161 4.82 -0.39 19.19
C ARG A 161 5.10 -1.51 20.18
#